data_AF-A0A9E7TJ47-F1
#
_entry.id   AF-A0A9E7TJ47-F1
#
_cell.length_a   1.000
_cell.length_b   1.000
_cell.length_c   1.000
_cell.angle_alpha   90.00
_cell.angle_beta   90.00
_cell.angle_gamma   90.00
#
_symmetry.space_group_name_H-M   'P 1'
#
loop_
_entity.id
_entity.type
_entity.pdbx_description
1 polymer ?
#
loop_
_entity_poly.entity_id
_entity_poly.type
_entity_poly.pdbx_seq_one_letter_code
_entity_poly.pdbx_strand_id
1 'polypeptide(L)'
;MSDAYGLPEYNIWVILTRIPELGSGEEIILEMASIGVKSIEFRLFLTNNRLILAEDRTKMSAPVEVPLQVLKYVSAGRNLSDEPTLSLSLSAPDGSQKKMVLVFIQDFSGTRDAECSFLQREIESLISVDKSSNQFAGKGYIPRSGERANNKVHSRTSPSAVSSGKISLSASNVVVKSREYTLKLEDRVFLLVDENKPNKPSQIPLDAVRSVEGLTGDSGEPLLIFMVEAGNGSMRRMVLSFSGWYDGGRSAERDAWVSVIQDYIATGEFGNPLFAGFLADGSFPSGSPGGIGGGSAHSQAVPDSSVSGFNAAPPVPSTCPSCGGSIPPGGKFCSFCGRKFSGGGLGPFSGSGSLPDAGISDDLGIYDADDGQFIDDSQKSGKMNKGRRPPAKKSSSKRVKRRKTPRKGVFSGGENPPAMADNSVPGRIVSFLMNPSGGFQMTSGQSLAETVPYFALVIVIFSLVNSFYLFLIGGGVDASEYPVISSFGDLGGMVTGALEMMLILVFITLLAGIFLRIGLIIAGYKGSNEDEMRIAMYSATPFIAGGIIPFFGLIIAPLWSAYLLMAGARETHGTSTGQALIAAGFCVVLTVLLFVIFITAGDSGFAVLGCE
;
A
#
# COMPACT_ATOMS: atom_id res chain seq x y z
N MET A 1 50.80 -11.43 39.44
CA MET A 1 49.55 -10.89 40.02
C MET A 1 48.98 -9.96 38.95
N SER A 2 48.36 -10.42 37.87
CA SER A 2 47.41 -11.52 37.63
C SER A 2 46.00 -11.21 38.13
N ASP A 3 45.24 -10.40 37.38
CA ASP A 3 43.77 -10.38 37.32
C ASP A 3 43.41 -9.81 35.92
N ALA A 4 43.14 -10.64 34.91
CA ALA A 4 41.85 -11.29 34.61
C ALA A 4 40.73 -10.31 34.20
N TYR A 5 40.91 -9.63 33.06
CA TYR A 5 39.81 -8.99 32.34
C TYR A 5 38.95 -10.08 31.65
N GLY A 6 37.81 -10.40 32.27
CA GLY A 6 36.73 -11.15 31.63
C GLY A 6 35.97 -10.25 30.67
N LEU A 7 36.00 -10.57 29.38
CA LEU A 7 35.13 -9.98 28.37
C LEU A 7 33.75 -10.66 28.43
N PRO A 8 32.64 -9.91 28.36
CA PRO A 8 31.30 -10.48 28.41
C PRO A 8 30.97 -11.25 27.14
N GLU A 9 30.37 -12.43 27.32
CA GLU A 9 29.78 -13.25 26.27
C GLU A 9 28.60 -12.49 25.62
N TYR A 10 28.78 -12.04 24.38
CA TYR A 10 27.68 -11.56 23.55
C TYR A 10 26.85 -12.76 23.08
N ASN A 11 25.66 -12.92 23.66
CA ASN A 11 24.63 -13.84 23.20
C ASN A 11 24.06 -13.33 21.87
N ILE A 12 24.60 -13.85 20.78
CA ILE A 12 24.05 -13.75 19.43
C ILE A 12 22.82 -14.66 19.38
N TRP A 13 21.63 -14.12 19.67
CA TRP A 13 20.38 -14.69 19.14
C TRP A 13 20.21 -14.19 17.71
N VAL A 14 21.06 -14.67 16.80
CA VAL A 14 20.67 -14.79 15.40
C VAL A 14 19.49 -15.74 15.43
N ILE A 15 18.31 -15.26 15.06
CA ILE A 15 17.21 -16.14 14.65
C ILE A 15 17.81 -16.96 13.50
N LEU A 16 18.25 -18.18 13.82
CA LEU A 16 18.83 -19.12 12.89
C LEU A 16 17.69 -19.59 11.98
N THR A 17 17.26 -18.74 11.04
CA THR A 17 16.68 -19.21 9.81
C THR A 17 17.73 -20.12 9.21
N ARG A 18 17.44 -21.42 9.25
CA ARG A 18 18.38 -22.45 8.81
C ARG A 18 18.69 -22.14 7.35
N ILE A 19 19.94 -21.73 7.07
CA ILE A 19 20.41 -21.52 5.70
C ILE A 19 20.02 -22.78 4.90
N PRO A 20 19.33 -22.63 3.76
CA PRO A 20 18.86 -23.79 3.01
C PRO A 20 20.05 -24.70 2.65
N GLU A 21 19.82 -26.01 2.64
CA GLU A 21 20.84 -26.96 2.24
C GLU A 21 21.07 -26.82 0.72
N LEU A 22 22.17 -26.16 0.36
CA LEU A 22 22.58 -25.94 -1.02
C LEU A 22 23.21 -27.22 -1.60
N GLY A 23 22.86 -27.53 -2.84
CA GLY A 23 23.50 -28.59 -3.61
C GLY A 23 24.96 -28.29 -3.95
N SER A 24 25.69 -29.32 -4.41
CA SER A 24 27.06 -29.16 -4.89
C SER A 24 27.13 -28.18 -6.06
N GLY A 25 27.73 -27.00 -5.87
CA GLY A 25 27.86 -25.96 -6.89
C GLY A 25 26.66 -25.01 -6.98
N GLU A 26 25.71 -25.11 -6.04
CA GLU A 26 24.63 -24.15 -5.90
C GLU A 26 25.09 -22.98 -5.02
N GLU A 27 24.91 -21.75 -5.51
CA GLU A 27 25.26 -20.53 -4.77
C GLU A 27 24.03 -19.63 -4.61
N ILE A 28 23.94 -18.95 -3.47
CA ILE A 28 22.89 -17.96 -3.20
C ILE A 28 23.29 -16.67 -3.92
N ILE A 29 22.48 -16.26 -4.88
CA ILE A 29 22.65 -15.02 -5.65
C ILE A 29 22.01 -13.85 -4.90
N LEU A 30 20.82 -14.07 -4.36
CA LEU A 30 20.01 -13.03 -3.72
C LEU A 30 19.21 -13.59 -2.55
N GLU A 31 19.13 -12.83 -1.47
CA GLU A 31 18.31 -13.09 -0.29
C GLU A 31 17.37 -11.91 -0.07
N MET A 32 16.09 -12.20 0.18
CA MET A 32 15.06 -11.19 0.46
C MET A 32 14.16 -11.65 1.62
N ALA A 33 13.92 -10.77 2.58
CA ALA A 33 13.02 -11.03 3.70
C ALA A 33 11.60 -10.49 3.43
N SER A 34 10.63 -10.99 4.19
CA SER A 34 9.24 -10.51 4.22
C SER A 34 8.48 -10.62 2.89
N ILE A 35 8.63 -11.76 2.22
CA ILE A 35 7.88 -12.10 1.01
C ILE A 35 6.61 -12.88 1.40
N GLY A 36 5.45 -12.27 1.17
CA GLY A 36 4.14 -12.86 1.40
C GLY A 36 3.71 -13.79 0.27
N VAL A 37 3.32 -15.03 0.60
CA VAL A 37 2.65 -15.95 -0.32
C VAL A 37 1.43 -16.54 0.38
N LYS A 38 0.22 -16.29 -0.16
CA LYS A 38 -1.06 -16.72 0.44
C LYS A 38 -1.17 -16.38 1.93
N SER A 39 -0.80 -15.15 2.30
CA SER A 39 -0.83 -14.64 3.69
C SER A 39 0.18 -15.27 4.65
N ILE A 40 1.16 -16.04 4.16
CA ILE A 40 2.28 -16.54 4.96
C ILE A 40 3.54 -15.76 4.56
N GLU A 41 4.32 -15.33 5.54
CA GLU A 41 5.55 -14.58 5.36
C GLU A 41 6.75 -15.52 5.24
N PHE A 42 7.48 -15.37 4.14
CA PHE A 42 8.65 -16.16 3.81
C PHE A 42 9.88 -15.27 3.65
N ARG A 43 11.03 -15.87 3.88
CA ARG A 43 12.31 -15.41 3.38
C ARG A 43 12.61 -16.12 2.07
N LEU A 44 12.89 -15.35 1.03
CA LEU A 44 13.18 -15.83 -0.31
C LEU A 44 14.69 -15.89 -0.51
N PHE A 45 15.17 -17.03 -0.99
CA PHE A 45 16.54 -17.23 -1.45
C PHE A 45 16.50 -17.59 -2.93
N LEU A 46 17.12 -16.77 -3.77
CA LEU A 46 17.34 -17.07 -5.18
C LEU A 46 18.74 -17.65 -5.32
N THR A 47 18.82 -18.85 -5.89
CA THR A 47 20.08 -19.51 -6.24
C THR A 47 20.25 -19.55 -7.75
N ASN A 48 21.40 -20.01 -8.22
CA ASN A 48 21.65 -20.28 -9.63
C ASN A 48 20.79 -21.42 -10.23
N ASN A 49 20.05 -22.20 -9.43
CA ASN A 49 19.28 -23.36 -9.92
C ASN A 49 17.79 -23.34 -9.54
N ARG A 50 17.44 -22.76 -8.38
CA ARG A 50 16.07 -22.73 -7.84
C ARG A 50 15.81 -21.51 -6.96
N LEU A 51 14.53 -21.19 -6.83
CA LEU A 51 14.00 -20.23 -5.87
C LEU A 51 13.50 -20.99 -4.64
N ILE A 52 13.91 -20.58 -3.44
CA ILE A 52 13.59 -21.24 -2.17
C ILE A 52 12.85 -20.25 -1.28
N LEU A 53 11.69 -20.65 -0.76
CA LEU A 53 10.92 -19.88 0.23
C LEU A 53 10.97 -20.61 1.58
N ALA A 54 11.61 -19.98 2.57
CA ALA A 54 11.70 -20.49 3.93
C ALA A 54 10.81 -19.66 4.86
N GLU A 55 9.92 -20.30 5.62
CA GLU A 55 9.04 -19.62 6.56
C GLU A 55 9.85 -19.05 7.74
N ASP A 56 9.70 -17.74 8.04
CA ASP A 56 10.51 -17.07 9.08
C ASP A 56 10.01 -17.39 10.51
N ARG A 57 8.74 -17.79 10.66
CA ARG A 57 8.06 -17.88 11.97
C ARG A 57 7.79 -19.31 12.41
N THR A 58 8.57 -19.82 13.37
CA THR A 58 8.27 -20.88 14.38
C THR A 58 7.69 -22.25 13.96
N LYS A 59 7.06 -22.37 12.80
CA LYS A 59 6.56 -23.62 12.23
C LYS A 59 7.66 -24.12 11.31
N MET A 60 8.27 -25.24 11.67
CA MET A 60 9.25 -25.94 10.84
C MET A 60 8.56 -26.58 9.63
N SER A 61 7.87 -25.80 8.80
CA SER A 61 7.39 -26.26 7.51
C SER A 61 8.59 -26.49 6.59
N ALA A 62 8.48 -27.49 5.73
CA ALA A 62 9.52 -27.74 4.72
C ALA A 62 9.58 -26.53 3.77
N PRO A 63 10.77 -26.02 3.43
CA PRO A 63 10.91 -24.91 2.51
C PRO A 63 10.27 -25.25 1.16
N VAL A 64 9.63 -24.26 0.55
CA VAL A 64 9.04 -24.43 -0.79
C VAL A 64 10.13 -24.13 -1.81
N GLU A 65 10.46 -25.14 -2.61
CA GLU A 65 11.50 -25.05 -3.62
C GLU A 65 10.88 -25.04 -5.03
N VAL A 66 11.32 -24.10 -5.85
CA VAL A 66 10.82 -23.89 -7.21
C VAL A 66 12.01 -23.91 -8.17
N PRO A 67 12.22 -24.99 -8.94
CA PRO A 67 13.30 -25.05 -9.93
C PRO A 67 13.14 -23.97 -11.00
N LEU A 68 14.24 -23.30 -11.38
CA LEU A 68 14.20 -22.23 -12.39
C LEU A 68 13.76 -22.77 -13.77
N GLN A 69 14.04 -24.04 -14.07
CA GLN A 69 13.63 -24.73 -15.30
C GLN A 69 12.10 -24.81 -15.49
N VAL A 70 11.35 -24.81 -14.39
CA VAL A 70 9.89 -24.86 -14.39
C VAL A 70 9.28 -23.49 -14.68
N LEU A 71 10.06 -22.42 -14.51
CA LEU A 71 9.60 -21.05 -14.57
C LEU A 71 9.62 -20.54 -16.02
N LYS A 72 8.45 -20.16 -16.55
CA LYS A 72 8.31 -19.70 -17.93
C LYS A 72 8.33 -18.19 -18.07
N TYR A 73 7.61 -17.50 -17.18
CA TYR A 73 7.36 -16.04 -17.25
C TYR A 73 7.36 -15.42 -15.86
N VAL A 74 7.80 -14.16 -15.80
CA VAL A 74 7.86 -13.33 -14.59
C VAL A 74 7.30 -11.93 -14.93
N SER A 75 6.43 -11.36 -14.09
CA SER A 75 6.13 -9.90 -14.11
C SER A 75 6.14 -9.33 -12.71
N ALA A 76 6.71 -8.14 -12.60
CA ALA A 76 6.30 -7.20 -11.57
C ALA A 76 4.92 -6.60 -11.88
N GLY A 77 4.14 -6.36 -10.84
CA GLY A 77 2.88 -5.64 -10.86
C GLY A 77 2.56 -5.14 -9.45
N ARG A 78 1.37 -4.57 -9.25
CA ARG A 78 0.91 -4.14 -7.93
C ARG A 78 -0.43 -4.78 -7.59
N ASN A 79 -0.65 -5.04 -6.30
CA ASN A 79 -1.95 -5.51 -5.81
C ASN A 79 -2.93 -4.35 -5.55
N LEU A 80 -4.15 -4.67 -5.08
CA LEU A 80 -5.17 -3.66 -4.75
C LEU A 80 -4.79 -2.76 -3.56
N SER A 81 -3.86 -3.21 -2.74
CA SER A 81 -3.32 -2.45 -1.61
C SER A 81 -2.11 -1.60 -2.01
N ASP A 82 -1.81 -1.51 -3.31
CA ASP A 82 -0.63 -0.83 -3.86
C ASP A 82 0.72 -1.42 -3.40
N GLU A 83 0.73 -2.68 -2.94
CA GLU A 83 1.96 -3.38 -2.60
C GLU A 83 2.57 -4.01 -3.88
N PRO A 84 3.92 -3.98 -4.02
CA PRO A 84 4.60 -4.62 -5.13
C PRO A 84 4.39 -6.13 -5.11
N THR A 85 4.14 -6.69 -6.28
CA THR A 85 3.93 -8.12 -6.46
C THR A 85 4.73 -8.66 -7.64
N LEU A 86 5.28 -9.86 -7.48
CA LEU A 86 5.95 -10.60 -8.55
C LEU A 86 5.14 -11.86 -8.86
N SER A 87 4.56 -11.91 -10.06
CA SER A 87 3.82 -13.07 -10.56
C SER A 87 4.76 -13.99 -11.34
N LEU A 88 4.83 -15.25 -10.92
CA LEU A 88 5.63 -16.31 -11.53
C LEU A 88 4.70 -17.34 -12.19
N SER A 89 4.94 -17.66 -13.47
CA SER A 89 4.23 -18.75 -14.18
C SER A 89 5.09 -20.02 -14.22
N LEU A 90 4.55 -21.10 -13.67
CA LEU A 90 5.21 -22.40 -13.48
C LEU A 90 4.59 -23.43 -14.41
N SER A 91 5.40 -24.21 -15.12
CA SER A 91 4.93 -25.34 -15.94
C SER A 91 4.93 -26.62 -15.13
N ALA A 92 3.74 -27.11 -14.78
CA ALA A 92 3.62 -28.41 -14.16
C ALA A 92 3.94 -29.53 -15.18
N PRO A 93 4.35 -30.73 -14.71
CA PRO A 93 4.71 -31.86 -15.59
C PRO A 93 3.56 -32.35 -16.48
N ASP A 94 2.32 -32.07 -16.07
CA ASP A 94 1.09 -32.38 -16.82
C ASP A 94 0.82 -31.39 -17.97
N GLY A 95 1.69 -30.40 -18.17
CA GLY A 95 1.53 -29.32 -19.15
C GLY A 95 0.65 -28.18 -18.66
N SER A 96 0.05 -28.28 -17.48
CA SER A 96 -0.72 -27.19 -16.89
C SER A 96 0.19 -26.06 -16.42
N GLN A 97 -0.32 -24.83 -16.43
CA GLN A 97 0.39 -23.67 -15.90
C GLN A 97 -0.16 -23.33 -14.52
N LYS A 98 0.73 -23.18 -13.53
CA LYS A 98 0.39 -22.73 -12.17
C LYS A 98 0.97 -21.34 -11.94
N LYS A 99 0.15 -20.43 -11.42
CA LYS A 99 0.56 -19.07 -11.06
C LYS A 99 0.94 -19.01 -9.58
N MET A 100 2.11 -18.46 -9.27
CA MET A 100 2.55 -18.13 -7.93
C MET A 100 2.74 -16.62 -7.84
N VAL A 101 2.13 -15.98 -6.84
CA VAL A 101 2.24 -14.53 -6.63
C VAL A 101 3.01 -14.30 -5.34
N LEU A 102 4.14 -13.62 -5.47
CA LEU A 102 4.95 -13.14 -4.36
C LEU A 102 4.52 -11.70 -4.07
N VAL A 103 4.15 -11.40 -2.83
CA VAL A 103 3.80 -10.05 -2.38
C VAL A 103 4.94 -9.53 -1.53
N PHE A 104 5.49 -8.38 -1.88
CA PHE A 104 6.54 -7.75 -1.09
C PHE A 104 5.85 -6.96 0.01
N ILE A 105 5.77 -7.57 1.19
CA ILE A 105 5.07 -6.97 2.33
C ILE A 105 5.81 -5.68 2.66
N GLN A 106 5.12 -4.55 2.51
CA GLN A 106 5.71 -3.24 2.62
C GLN A 106 6.05 -2.94 4.08
N ASP A 107 7.32 -2.69 4.34
CA ASP A 107 7.72 -1.73 5.37
C ASP A 107 7.77 -0.35 4.67
N PHE A 108 7.41 0.72 5.39
CA PHE A 108 7.08 2.07 4.88
C PHE A 108 8.19 2.84 4.08
N SER A 109 9.16 2.17 3.48
CA SER A 109 10.36 2.75 2.87
C SER A 109 10.32 2.93 1.35
N GLY A 110 9.34 2.38 0.63
CA GLY A 110 9.28 2.43 -0.85
C GLY A 110 10.36 1.63 -1.58
N THR A 111 11.28 0.96 -0.86
CA THR A 111 12.38 0.17 -1.44
C THR A 111 11.90 -1.13 -2.10
N ARG A 112 10.69 -1.59 -1.74
CA ARG A 112 10.15 -2.87 -2.19
C ARG A 112 9.83 -2.93 -3.68
N ASP A 113 9.52 -1.80 -4.33
CA ASP A 113 9.34 -1.77 -5.80
C ASP A 113 10.68 -2.03 -6.53
N ALA A 114 11.77 -1.46 -6.01
CA ALA A 114 13.11 -1.65 -6.56
C ALA A 114 13.59 -3.08 -6.33
N GLU A 115 13.33 -3.65 -5.15
CA GLU A 115 13.58 -5.07 -4.85
C GLU A 115 12.79 -5.99 -5.80
N CYS A 116 11.49 -5.74 -5.99
CA CYS A 116 10.66 -6.52 -6.91
C CYS A 116 11.18 -6.46 -8.35
N SER A 117 11.55 -5.27 -8.82
CA SER A 117 12.12 -5.06 -10.16
C SER A 117 13.50 -5.71 -10.32
N PHE A 118 14.32 -5.67 -9.27
CA PHE A 118 15.63 -6.32 -9.23
C PHE A 118 15.50 -7.84 -9.27
N LEU A 119 14.61 -8.41 -8.46
CA LEU A 119 14.33 -9.84 -8.45
C LEU A 119 13.78 -10.30 -9.82
N GLN A 120 12.89 -9.53 -10.44
CA GLN A 120 12.40 -9.82 -11.79
C GLN A 120 13.56 -9.93 -12.79
N ARG A 121 14.42 -8.91 -12.84
CA ARG A 121 15.55 -8.87 -13.79
C ARG A 121 16.51 -10.04 -13.59
N GLU A 122 16.79 -10.40 -12.34
CA GLU A 122 17.70 -11.48 -12.01
C GLU A 122 17.12 -12.85 -12.38
N ILE A 123 15.82 -13.09 -12.14
CA ILE A 123 15.18 -14.33 -12.57
C ILE A 123 15.12 -14.42 -14.11
N GLU A 124 14.80 -13.33 -14.79
CA GLU A 124 14.77 -13.28 -16.26
C GLU A 124 16.16 -13.55 -16.87
N SER A 125 17.22 -13.01 -16.26
CA SER A 125 18.60 -13.24 -16.71
C SER A 125 18.96 -14.73 -16.62
N LEU A 126 18.63 -15.40 -15.51
CA LEU A 126 18.91 -16.81 -15.29
C LEU A 126 18.10 -17.72 -16.24
N ILE A 127 16.82 -17.39 -16.49
CA ILE A 127 15.99 -18.16 -17.45
C ILE A 127 16.53 -18.03 -18.89
N SER A 128 17.06 -16.86 -19.25
CA SER A 128 17.60 -16.64 -20.61
C SER A 128 18.87 -17.46 -20.89
N VAL A 129 19.75 -17.60 -19.89
CA VAL A 129 21.01 -18.34 -20.00
C VAL A 129 20.73 -19.83 -20.27
N ASP A 130 19.78 -20.43 -19.56
CA ASP A 130 19.50 -21.87 -19.66
C ASP A 130 18.87 -22.25 -21.01
N LYS A 131 18.07 -21.35 -21.59
CA LYS A 131 17.52 -21.52 -22.96
C LYS A 131 18.62 -21.56 -24.03
N SER A 132 19.70 -20.79 -23.83
CA SER A 132 20.81 -20.74 -24.79
C SER A 132 21.72 -21.99 -24.71
N SER A 133 21.92 -22.54 -23.51
CA SER A 133 22.75 -23.74 -23.29
C SER A 133 22.11 -25.00 -23.90
N ASN A 134 20.80 -25.17 -23.75
CA ASN A 134 20.09 -26.35 -24.27
C ASN A 134 19.92 -26.36 -25.80
N GLN A 135 20.17 -25.24 -26.49
CA GLN A 135 20.09 -25.18 -27.96
C GLN A 135 21.32 -25.77 -28.66
N PHE A 136 22.45 -25.96 -27.97
CA PHE A 136 23.70 -26.43 -28.58
C PHE A 136 23.92 -27.95 -28.50
N ALA A 137 23.12 -28.69 -27.73
CA ALA A 137 23.28 -30.15 -27.56
C ALA A 137 22.46 -31.01 -28.56
N GLY A 138 21.69 -30.40 -29.46
CA GLY A 138 20.76 -31.08 -30.37
C GLY A 138 21.19 -31.14 -31.84
N LYS A 139 22.43 -31.54 -32.16
CA LYS A 139 22.81 -31.93 -33.54
C LYS A 139 23.11 -33.43 -33.57
N GLY A 140 22.08 -34.23 -33.83
CA GLY A 140 22.23 -35.67 -34.06
C GLY A 140 20.97 -36.29 -34.65
N TYR A 141 21.08 -36.70 -35.91
CA TYR A 141 20.20 -37.61 -36.67
C TYR A 141 18.89 -37.06 -37.26
N ILE A 142 18.95 -36.83 -38.57
CA ILE A 142 17.83 -36.82 -39.52
C ILE A 142 17.55 -38.27 -39.93
N PRO A 143 16.32 -38.79 -39.79
CA PRO A 143 15.83 -39.81 -40.68
C PRO A 143 14.96 -39.18 -41.77
N ARG A 144 15.19 -39.72 -42.97
CA ARG A 144 14.69 -39.35 -44.28
C ARG A 144 13.43 -40.15 -44.62
N SER A 145 12.63 -39.59 -45.52
CA SER A 145 11.44 -40.15 -46.19
C SER A 145 10.17 -40.20 -45.33
N GLY A 146 9.00 -39.75 -45.77
CA GLY A 146 8.54 -39.27 -47.07
C GLY A 146 7.24 -39.97 -47.39
N GLU A 147 6.10 -39.29 -47.36
CA GLU A 147 4.92 -39.77 -48.10
C GLU A 147 3.90 -38.66 -48.30
N ARG A 148 3.39 -38.63 -49.53
CA ARG A 148 2.58 -37.60 -50.16
C ARG A 148 1.17 -38.17 -50.25
N ALA A 149 0.18 -37.57 -49.59
CA ALA A 149 -1.21 -37.96 -49.75
C ALA A 149 -2.13 -36.74 -49.94
N ASN A 150 -2.59 -36.64 -51.18
CA ASN A 150 -3.78 -35.96 -51.68
C ASN A 150 -5.00 -36.07 -50.75
N ASN A 151 -5.79 -34.99 -50.63
CA ASN A 151 -7.25 -35.01 -50.70
C ASN A 151 -7.78 -33.58 -50.83
N LYS A 152 -8.23 -33.16 -52.03
CA LYS A 152 -9.53 -33.38 -52.67
C LYS A 152 -10.65 -32.52 -52.05
N VAL A 153 -10.81 -31.37 -52.69
CA VAL A 153 -11.93 -30.43 -52.67
C VAL A 153 -13.26 -31.15 -52.90
N HIS A 154 -14.26 -30.89 -52.05
CA HIS A 154 -15.68 -30.95 -52.40
C HIS A 154 -16.40 -29.72 -51.86
N SER A 155 -16.77 -28.84 -52.78
CA SER A 155 -17.77 -27.79 -52.61
C SER A 155 -19.17 -28.39 -52.74
N ARG A 156 -20.07 -28.03 -51.82
CA ARG A 156 -21.51 -28.10 -52.03
C ARG A 156 -22.16 -26.87 -51.40
N THR A 157 -22.56 -25.97 -52.28
CA THR A 157 -23.41 -24.81 -52.04
C THR A 157 -24.86 -25.26 -51.86
N SER A 158 -25.56 -24.74 -50.86
CA SER A 158 -27.00 -24.45 -50.91
C SER A 158 -27.32 -23.37 -49.87
N PRO A 159 -28.18 -22.39 -50.20
CA PRO A 159 -28.35 -21.16 -49.43
C PRO A 159 -29.37 -21.37 -48.31
N SER A 160 -29.05 -20.90 -47.11
CA SER A 160 -30.01 -20.80 -46.02
C SER A 160 -29.91 -19.40 -45.42
N ALA A 161 -31.10 -18.84 -45.19
CA ALA A 161 -31.45 -17.51 -44.73
C ALA A 161 -30.37 -16.74 -43.97
N VAL A 162 -30.21 -15.46 -44.35
CA VAL A 162 -29.49 -14.45 -43.58
C VAL A 162 -30.23 -14.26 -42.25
N SER A 163 -29.86 -15.06 -41.25
CA SER A 163 -30.13 -14.76 -39.85
C SER A 163 -29.24 -13.58 -39.49
N SER A 164 -29.83 -12.51 -38.98
CA SER A 164 -29.14 -11.40 -38.32
C SER A 164 -27.98 -11.92 -37.46
N GLY A 165 -26.75 -11.77 -37.95
CA GLY A 165 -25.56 -12.35 -37.35
C GLY A 165 -25.35 -11.78 -35.96
N LYS A 166 -25.45 -12.63 -34.94
CA LYS A 166 -25.12 -12.30 -33.55
C LYS A 166 -23.62 -11.99 -33.50
N ILE A 167 -23.27 -10.71 -33.40
CA ILE A 167 -21.89 -10.27 -33.23
C ILE A 167 -21.45 -10.72 -31.83
N SER A 168 -20.49 -11.64 -31.78
CA SER A 168 -19.91 -12.16 -30.54
C SER A 168 -18.45 -11.71 -30.47
N LEU A 169 -18.17 -10.64 -29.73
CA LEU A 169 -16.80 -10.31 -29.33
C LEU A 169 -16.44 -11.12 -28.07
N SER A 170 -15.22 -11.67 -28.03
CA SER A 170 -14.72 -12.42 -26.88
C SER A 170 -13.25 -12.09 -26.65
N ALA A 171 -12.91 -11.75 -25.40
CA ALA A 171 -11.56 -11.49 -24.93
C ALA A 171 -11.27 -12.34 -23.70
N SER A 172 -10.28 -13.23 -23.79
CA SER A 172 -9.80 -14.02 -22.65
C SER A 172 -8.82 -13.20 -21.79
N ASN A 173 -8.68 -13.60 -20.52
CA ASN A 173 -7.68 -13.08 -19.59
C ASN A 173 -7.82 -11.59 -19.25
N VAL A 174 -9.06 -11.13 -19.11
CA VAL A 174 -9.40 -9.78 -18.68
C VAL A 174 -9.47 -9.75 -17.15
N VAL A 175 -8.68 -8.89 -16.51
CA VAL A 175 -8.58 -8.81 -15.05
C VAL A 175 -9.54 -7.76 -14.51
N VAL A 176 -10.37 -8.14 -13.55
CA VAL A 176 -11.26 -7.25 -12.79
C VAL A 176 -11.05 -7.49 -11.30
N LYS A 177 -10.62 -6.46 -10.55
CA LYS A 177 -10.33 -6.55 -9.09
C LYS A 177 -9.47 -7.78 -8.74
N SER A 178 -8.38 -7.98 -9.48
CA SER A 178 -7.41 -9.08 -9.29
C SER A 178 -7.94 -10.50 -9.58
N ARG A 179 -9.08 -10.63 -10.27
CA ARG A 179 -9.57 -11.92 -10.78
C ARG A 179 -9.60 -11.89 -12.31
N GLU A 180 -9.22 -13.01 -12.93
CA GLU A 180 -9.21 -13.18 -14.38
C GLU A 180 -10.59 -13.68 -14.85
N TYR A 181 -11.09 -13.09 -15.93
CA TYR A 181 -12.36 -13.41 -16.55
C TYR A 181 -12.18 -13.53 -18.07
N THR A 182 -13.06 -14.29 -18.71
CA THR A 182 -13.31 -14.16 -20.14
C THR A 182 -14.46 -13.19 -20.35
N LEU A 183 -14.19 -12.08 -21.02
CA LEU A 183 -15.17 -11.06 -21.37
C LEU A 183 -15.82 -11.45 -22.71
N LYS A 184 -17.14 -11.60 -22.73
CA LYS A 184 -17.92 -11.83 -23.96
C LYS A 184 -18.98 -10.76 -24.12
N LEU A 185 -19.28 -10.37 -25.36
CA LEU A 185 -20.40 -9.51 -25.70
C LEU A 185 -21.44 -10.34 -26.45
N GLU A 186 -22.60 -10.55 -25.84
CA GLU A 186 -23.70 -11.32 -26.43
C GLU A 186 -25.01 -10.55 -26.29
N ASP A 187 -25.74 -10.36 -27.39
CA ASP A 187 -27.13 -9.87 -27.39
C ASP A 187 -27.39 -8.64 -26.50
N ARG A 188 -26.44 -7.68 -26.48
CA ARG A 188 -26.45 -6.45 -25.66
C ARG A 188 -26.13 -6.65 -24.17
N VAL A 189 -25.44 -7.72 -23.82
CA VAL A 189 -24.99 -7.99 -22.45
C VAL A 189 -23.50 -8.32 -22.46
N PHE A 190 -22.73 -7.66 -21.59
CA PHE A 190 -21.39 -8.13 -21.26
C PHE A 190 -21.49 -9.29 -20.29
N LEU A 191 -20.85 -10.39 -20.65
CA LEU A 191 -20.70 -11.58 -19.82
C LEU A 191 -19.25 -11.65 -19.35
N LEU A 192 -19.06 -11.53 -18.04
CA LEU A 192 -17.80 -11.82 -17.38
C LEU A 192 -17.84 -13.25 -16.84
N VAL A 193 -17.19 -14.16 -17.56
CA VAL A 193 -17.16 -15.59 -17.22
C VAL A 193 -15.89 -15.88 -16.43
N ASP A 194 -16.02 -16.24 -15.15
CA ASP A 194 -14.92 -16.75 -14.33
C ASP A 194 -14.66 -18.21 -14.73
N GLU A 195 -13.43 -18.53 -15.10
CA GLU A 195 -13.04 -19.89 -15.52
C GLU A 195 -13.26 -20.91 -14.39
N ASN A 196 -13.17 -20.49 -13.13
CA ASN A 196 -13.43 -21.35 -11.97
C ASN A 196 -14.92 -21.55 -11.71
N LYS A 197 -15.80 -20.69 -12.26
CA LYS A 197 -17.25 -20.69 -12.01
C LYS A 197 -18.02 -20.35 -13.29
N PRO A 198 -17.93 -21.18 -14.35
CA PRO A 198 -18.53 -20.87 -15.65
C PRO A 198 -20.07 -20.75 -15.60
N ASN A 199 -20.71 -21.41 -14.62
CA ASN A 199 -22.17 -21.46 -14.50
C ASN A 199 -22.80 -20.20 -13.90
N LYS A 200 -22.02 -19.20 -13.47
CA LYS A 200 -22.54 -17.96 -12.86
C LYS A 200 -21.82 -16.73 -13.41
N PRO A 201 -21.98 -16.41 -14.71
CA PRO A 201 -21.36 -15.24 -15.30
C PRO A 201 -21.93 -13.96 -14.70
N SER A 202 -21.07 -12.97 -14.46
CA SER A 202 -21.54 -11.63 -14.09
C SER A 202 -22.00 -10.94 -15.35
N GLN A 203 -23.26 -10.48 -15.36
CA GLN A 203 -23.90 -9.86 -16.51
C GLN A 203 -24.00 -8.37 -16.32
N ILE A 204 -23.65 -7.59 -17.35
CA ILE A 204 -23.79 -6.14 -17.35
C ILE A 204 -24.55 -5.77 -18.63
N PRO A 205 -25.80 -5.29 -18.52
CA PRO A 205 -26.55 -4.87 -19.69
C PRO A 205 -25.87 -3.66 -20.34
N LEU A 206 -25.76 -3.67 -21.66
CA LEU A 206 -25.10 -2.61 -22.43
C LEU A 206 -25.84 -1.27 -22.29
N ASP A 207 -27.15 -1.33 -22.08
CA ASP A 207 -28.00 -0.16 -21.83
C ASP A 207 -27.69 0.57 -20.51
N ALA A 208 -27.02 -0.11 -19.58
CA ALA A 208 -26.52 0.50 -18.34
C ALA A 208 -25.18 1.22 -18.55
N VAL A 209 -24.49 1.00 -19.66
CA VAL A 209 -23.21 1.66 -19.95
C VAL A 209 -23.48 3.03 -20.56
N ARG A 210 -22.94 4.07 -19.91
CA ARG A 210 -23.10 5.47 -20.33
C ARG A 210 -21.89 6.00 -21.09
N SER A 211 -20.69 5.53 -20.74
CA SER A 211 -19.47 5.85 -21.49
C SER A 211 -18.46 4.71 -21.38
N VAL A 212 -17.58 4.65 -22.38
CA VAL A 212 -16.46 3.72 -22.46
C VAL A 212 -15.22 4.46 -22.96
N GLU A 213 -14.09 4.19 -22.31
CA GLU A 213 -12.78 4.79 -22.63
C GLU A 213 -11.70 3.72 -22.61
N GLY A 214 -10.83 3.73 -23.62
CA GLY A 214 -9.60 2.94 -23.64
C GLY A 214 -8.45 3.77 -23.09
N LEU A 215 -7.81 3.30 -22.02
CA LEU A 215 -6.62 3.92 -21.44
C LEU A 215 -5.46 2.94 -21.44
N THR A 216 -4.25 3.46 -21.26
CA THR A 216 -3.06 2.66 -20.98
C THR A 216 -2.68 2.93 -19.53
N GLY A 217 -2.62 1.90 -18.70
CA GLY A 217 -2.22 2.02 -17.30
C GLY A 217 -0.74 2.40 -17.15
N ASP A 218 -0.34 2.76 -15.93
CA ASP A 218 1.05 3.16 -15.62
C ASP A 218 2.07 2.04 -15.91
N SER A 219 1.61 0.78 -15.86
CA SER A 219 2.36 -0.42 -16.20
C SER A 219 2.46 -0.69 -17.71
N GLY A 220 1.83 0.13 -18.55
CA GLY A 220 1.71 -0.10 -19.99
C GLY A 220 0.58 -1.05 -20.38
N GLU A 221 -0.20 -1.56 -19.43
CA GLU A 221 -1.31 -2.48 -19.71
C GLU A 221 -2.53 -1.75 -20.32
N PRO A 222 -3.18 -2.32 -21.36
CA PRO A 222 -4.38 -1.73 -21.93
C PRO A 222 -5.58 -1.89 -20.97
N LEU A 223 -6.17 -0.77 -20.57
CA LEU A 223 -7.32 -0.66 -19.68
C LEU A 223 -8.56 -0.26 -20.46
N LEU A 224 -9.68 -0.95 -20.21
CA LEU A 224 -10.99 -0.59 -20.70
C LEU A 224 -11.86 -0.13 -19.52
N ILE A 225 -12.25 1.14 -19.53
CA ILE A 225 -12.97 1.77 -18.42
C ILE A 225 -14.40 2.05 -18.85
N PHE A 226 -15.34 1.64 -18.00
CA PHE A 226 -16.77 1.83 -18.18
C PHE A 226 -17.33 2.72 -17.09
N MET A 227 -18.27 3.59 -17.46
CA MET A 227 -19.17 4.23 -16.52
C MET A 227 -20.54 3.55 -16.63
N VAL A 228 -20.89 2.77 -15.61
CA VAL A 228 -22.11 1.95 -15.58
C VAL A 228 -23.11 2.55 -14.59
N GLU A 229 -24.33 2.80 -15.03
CA GLU A 229 -25.43 3.21 -14.16
C GLU A 229 -26.01 1.98 -13.46
N ALA A 230 -25.94 1.96 -12.13
CA ALA A 230 -26.60 0.95 -11.33
C ALA A 230 -28.12 1.20 -11.30
N GLY A 231 -28.93 0.17 -11.02
CA GLY A 231 -30.40 0.29 -11.01
C GLY A 231 -30.99 1.31 -10.03
N ASN A 232 -30.18 1.85 -9.11
CA ASN A 232 -30.53 2.95 -8.21
C ASN A 232 -30.17 4.34 -8.77
N GLY A 233 -29.76 4.45 -10.03
CA GLY A 233 -29.27 5.67 -10.66
C GLY A 233 -27.85 6.09 -10.29
N SER A 234 -27.14 5.32 -9.45
CA SER A 234 -25.75 5.64 -9.09
C SER A 234 -24.79 5.23 -10.21
N MET A 235 -23.88 6.13 -10.57
CA MET A 235 -22.83 5.86 -11.54
C MET A 235 -21.67 5.12 -10.88
N ARG A 236 -21.24 4.00 -11.47
CA ARG A 236 -20.11 3.19 -11.01
C ARG A 236 -19.04 3.12 -12.09
N ARG A 237 -17.80 3.36 -11.70
CA ARG A 237 -16.63 3.17 -12.56
C ARG A 237 -16.19 1.71 -12.49
N MET A 238 -16.13 1.04 -13.64
CA MET A 238 -15.58 -0.30 -13.76
C MET A 238 -14.33 -0.26 -14.63
N VAL A 239 -13.26 -0.90 -14.18
CA VAL A 239 -11.97 -0.95 -14.88
C VAL A 239 -11.65 -2.41 -15.19
N LEU A 240 -11.42 -2.70 -16.46
CA LEU A 240 -11.00 -4.01 -16.96
C LEU A 240 -9.60 -3.89 -17.53
N SER A 241 -8.64 -4.64 -16.99
CA SER A 241 -7.28 -4.70 -17.54
C SER A 241 -7.17 -5.89 -18.51
N PHE A 242 -6.75 -5.61 -19.74
CA PHE A 242 -6.39 -6.63 -20.70
C PHE A 242 -4.95 -7.05 -20.40
N SER A 243 -4.78 -8.19 -19.74
CA SER A 243 -3.45 -8.63 -19.32
C SER A 243 -2.55 -8.80 -20.55
N GLY A 244 -1.46 -8.01 -20.63
CA GLY A 244 -0.46 -8.10 -21.70
C GLY A 244 0.35 -9.39 -21.70
N TRP A 245 0.02 -10.32 -20.80
CA TRP A 245 0.72 -11.56 -20.49
C TRP A 245 0.53 -12.66 -21.52
N TYR A 246 -0.60 -12.65 -22.24
CA TYR A 246 -1.00 -13.80 -23.04
C TYR A 246 -0.72 -13.66 -24.54
N ASP A 247 -0.74 -12.44 -25.10
CA ASP A 247 -0.44 -12.19 -26.52
C ASP A 247 -0.12 -10.70 -26.77
N GLY A 248 0.76 -10.41 -27.73
CA GLY A 248 0.94 -9.06 -28.26
C GLY A 248 -0.32 -8.58 -28.99
N GLY A 249 -0.66 -7.29 -28.90
CA GLY A 249 -1.83 -6.73 -29.59
C GLY A 249 -3.06 -6.45 -28.72
N ARG A 250 -2.96 -6.61 -27.39
CA ARG A 250 -4.06 -6.30 -26.45
C ARG A 250 -4.56 -4.86 -26.52
N SER A 251 -3.72 -3.89 -26.91
CA SER A 251 -4.16 -2.51 -27.12
C SER A 251 -5.10 -2.38 -28.31
N ALA A 252 -4.83 -3.09 -29.41
CA ALA A 252 -5.71 -3.11 -30.58
C ALA A 252 -7.03 -3.84 -30.27
N GLU A 253 -6.97 -4.91 -29.48
CA GLU A 253 -8.16 -5.59 -28.97
C GLU A 253 -9.01 -4.64 -28.12
N ARG A 254 -8.41 -3.97 -27.12
CA ARG A 254 -9.08 -2.92 -26.32
C ARG A 254 -9.72 -1.87 -27.22
N ASP A 255 -9.01 -1.35 -28.22
CA ASP A 255 -9.51 -0.28 -29.09
C ASP A 255 -10.69 -0.76 -29.95
N ALA A 256 -10.68 -2.03 -30.38
CA ALA A 256 -11.83 -2.64 -31.05
C ALA A 256 -13.06 -2.73 -30.12
N TRP A 257 -12.86 -3.13 -28.86
CA TRP A 257 -13.93 -3.12 -27.85
C TRP A 257 -14.48 -1.70 -27.64
N VAL A 258 -13.62 -0.69 -27.47
CA VAL A 258 -14.03 0.72 -27.34
C VAL A 258 -14.89 1.14 -28.53
N SER A 259 -14.43 0.86 -29.76
CA SER A 259 -15.12 1.25 -30.97
C SER A 259 -16.52 0.63 -31.08
N VAL A 260 -16.66 -0.67 -30.84
CA VAL A 260 -17.95 -1.36 -30.94
C VAL A 260 -18.94 -0.88 -29.88
N ILE A 261 -18.46 -0.58 -28.67
CA ILE A 261 -19.31 -0.10 -27.58
C ILE A 261 -19.72 1.37 -27.81
N GLN A 262 -18.80 2.21 -28.28
CA GLN A 262 -19.14 3.61 -28.61
C GLN A 262 -20.15 3.71 -29.74
N ASP A 263 -20.04 2.86 -30.76
CA ASP A 263 -21.00 2.79 -31.86
C ASP A 263 -22.38 2.37 -31.36
N TYR A 264 -22.46 1.38 -30.47
CA TYR A 264 -23.72 1.00 -29.82
C TYR A 264 -24.31 2.14 -28.99
N ILE A 265 -23.50 2.85 -28.20
CA ILE A 265 -23.97 3.99 -27.40
C ILE A 265 -24.52 5.10 -28.30
N ALA A 266 -23.89 5.34 -29.45
CA ALA A 266 -24.28 6.38 -30.39
C ALA A 266 -25.56 6.05 -31.18
N THR A 267 -25.73 4.79 -31.59
CA THR A 267 -26.79 4.39 -32.52
C THR A 267 -27.91 3.57 -31.88
N GLY A 268 -27.66 2.96 -30.72
CA GLY A 268 -28.56 1.99 -30.09
C GLY A 268 -28.59 0.61 -30.78
N GLU A 269 -27.79 0.42 -31.85
CA GLU A 269 -27.66 -0.82 -32.60
C GLU A 269 -26.17 -1.15 -32.80
N PHE A 270 -25.84 -2.42 -33.04
CA PHE A 270 -24.47 -2.76 -33.40
C PHE A 270 -24.27 -2.49 -34.90
N GLY A 271 -23.41 -1.55 -35.26
CA GLY A 271 -22.96 -1.37 -36.63
C GLY A 271 -22.30 -2.64 -37.17
N ASN A 272 -22.41 -2.85 -38.49
CA ASN A 272 -21.85 -4.02 -39.15
C ASN A 272 -20.31 -4.02 -38.99
N PRO A 273 -19.69 -5.03 -38.34
CA PRO A 273 -18.29 -4.98 -37.90
C PRO A 273 -17.26 -5.04 -39.04
N LEU A 274 -17.72 -5.17 -40.30
CA LEU A 274 -16.87 -5.25 -41.48
C LEU A 274 -16.03 -3.99 -41.73
N PHE A 275 -16.35 -2.85 -41.12
CA PHE A 275 -15.54 -1.63 -41.22
C PHE A 275 -14.37 -1.55 -40.23
N ALA A 276 -14.29 -2.45 -39.22
CA ALA A 276 -13.28 -2.41 -38.15
C ALA A 276 -12.09 -3.37 -38.36
N GLY A 277 -11.95 -3.99 -39.54
CA GLY A 277 -10.78 -4.82 -39.87
C GLY A 277 -10.71 -6.19 -39.17
N PHE A 278 -11.82 -6.68 -38.62
CA PHE A 278 -11.92 -7.99 -37.96
C PHE A 278 -12.28 -9.12 -38.93
N LEU A 279 -11.58 -10.25 -38.84
CA LEU A 279 -12.05 -11.52 -39.41
C LEU A 279 -13.15 -12.11 -38.52
N ALA A 280 -14.10 -12.84 -39.12
CA ALA A 280 -15.25 -13.43 -38.43
C ALA A 280 -14.88 -14.47 -37.34
N ASP A 281 -13.61 -14.87 -37.25
CA ASP A 281 -13.08 -15.80 -36.24
C ASP A 281 -12.35 -15.12 -35.07
N GLY A 282 -12.32 -13.77 -35.04
CA GLY A 282 -11.68 -13.03 -33.95
C GLY A 282 -10.15 -12.91 -34.05
N SER A 283 -9.55 -13.33 -35.16
CA SER A 283 -8.09 -13.29 -35.37
C SER A 283 -7.62 -11.96 -35.98
N PHE A 284 -6.51 -11.40 -35.48
CA PHE A 284 -5.85 -10.24 -36.09
C PHE A 284 -4.91 -10.66 -37.23
N PRO A 285 -4.87 -9.94 -38.37
CA PRO A 285 -3.84 -10.15 -39.37
C PRO A 285 -2.49 -9.68 -38.83
N SER A 286 -1.56 -10.62 -38.62
CA SER A 286 -0.18 -10.33 -38.25
C SER A 286 0.60 -9.74 -39.44
N GLY A 287 0.55 -8.42 -39.63
CA GLY A 287 1.29 -7.71 -40.66
C GLY A 287 2.10 -6.54 -40.10
N SER A 288 3.43 -6.61 -40.20
CA SER A 288 4.32 -5.48 -39.91
C SER A 288 4.12 -4.34 -40.93
N PRO A 289 4.17 -3.07 -40.53
CA PRO A 289 4.01 -1.96 -41.47
C PRO A 289 5.29 -1.74 -42.28
N GLY A 290 5.27 -2.16 -43.55
CA GLY A 290 6.25 -1.79 -44.55
C GLY A 290 5.98 -0.39 -45.09
N GLY A 291 7.01 0.44 -45.14
CA GLY A 291 6.94 1.83 -45.58
C GLY A 291 6.77 2.01 -47.09
N ILE A 292 6.01 3.05 -47.44
CA ILE A 292 5.95 3.75 -48.74
C ILE A 292 5.61 5.19 -48.33
N GLY A 293 6.37 6.25 -48.63
CA GLY A 293 6.97 6.64 -49.91
C GLY A 293 6.22 7.90 -50.37
N GLY A 294 6.89 9.05 -50.34
CA GLY A 294 6.28 10.38 -50.51
C GLY A 294 5.75 10.68 -51.91
N GLY A 295 4.87 11.69 -51.99
CA GLY A 295 4.33 12.21 -53.25
C GLY A 295 3.48 13.47 -53.06
N SER A 296 4.12 14.62 -53.28
CA SER A 296 3.65 15.85 -53.94
C SER A 296 2.26 16.45 -53.65
N ALA A 297 2.32 17.75 -53.32
CA ALA A 297 1.28 18.75 -53.36
C ALA A 297 0.42 18.74 -54.64
N HIS A 298 -0.88 18.97 -54.46
CA HIS A 298 -1.69 19.73 -55.42
C HIS A 298 -2.84 20.44 -54.69
N SER A 299 -2.76 21.77 -54.68
CA SER A 299 -3.87 22.68 -54.41
C SER A 299 -4.95 22.48 -55.46
N GLN A 300 -6.20 22.28 -55.05
CA GLN A 300 -7.33 22.43 -55.96
C GLN A 300 -8.51 23.13 -55.31
N ALA A 301 -8.84 24.24 -55.98
CA ALA A 301 -10.00 25.10 -55.95
C ALA A 301 -11.33 24.51 -55.48
N VAL A 302 -11.99 25.37 -54.68
CA VAL A 302 -13.43 25.49 -54.45
C VAL A 302 -14.24 25.42 -55.75
N PRO A 303 -15.44 24.82 -55.72
CA PRO A 303 -16.57 25.39 -56.43
C PRO A 303 -17.69 25.78 -55.46
N ASP A 304 -18.12 27.02 -55.63
CA ASP A 304 -19.33 27.59 -55.06
C ASP A 304 -20.57 26.77 -55.45
N SER A 305 -21.47 26.58 -54.50
CA SER A 305 -22.86 26.20 -54.78
C SER A 305 -23.74 26.80 -53.69
N SER A 306 -24.28 27.96 -54.01
CA SER A 306 -25.35 28.66 -53.30
C SER A 306 -26.68 27.91 -53.46
N VAL A 307 -27.25 27.46 -52.35
CA VAL A 307 -28.70 27.30 -52.21
C VAL A 307 -29.12 27.86 -50.85
N SER A 308 -30.06 28.79 -50.93
CA SER A 308 -30.60 29.63 -49.88
C SER A 308 -31.65 28.93 -49.03
N GLY A 309 -31.66 29.28 -47.74
CA GLY A 309 -32.89 29.39 -46.94
C GLY A 309 -33.04 28.39 -45.81
N PHE A 310 -32.53 28.73 -44.62
CA PHE A 310 -33.28 28.71 -43.34
C PHE A 310 -32.42 29.46 -42.30
N ASN A 311 -32.89 30.64 -41.88
CA ASN A 311 -32.24 31.46 -40.86
C ASN A 311 -32.36 30.78 -39.48
N ALA A 312 -31.29 30.13 -39.03
CA ALA A 312 -31.04 29.87 -37.62
C ALA A 312 -29.66 30.46 -37.29
N ALA A 313 -29.62 31.41 -36.34
CA ALA A 313 -28.37 31.94 -35.83
C ALA A 313 -27.51 30.78 -35.28
N PRO A 314 -26.20 30.71 -35.59
CA PRO A 314 -25.35 29.65 -35.05
C PRO A 314 -25.32 29.73 -33.51
N PRO A 315 -25.49 28.61 -32.79
CA PRO A 315 -25.36 28.62 -31.34
C PRO A 315 -23.93 28.98 -30.97
N VAL A 316 -23.77 30.07 -30.23
CA VAL A 316 -22.48 30.50 -29.69
C VAL A 316 -21.95 29.39 -28.77
N PRO A 317 -20.74 28.84 -28.97
CA PRO A 317 -20.21 27.82 -28.08
C PRO A 317 -19.96 28.44 -26.69
N SER A 318 -20.74 28.03 -25.70
CA SER A 318 -20.53 28.43 -24.30
C SER A 318 -19.34 27.68 -23.72
N THR A 319 -18.28 28.40 -23.37
CA THR A 319 -17.14 27.86 -22.61
C THR A 319 -17.43 27.89 -21.11
N CYS A 320 -16.89 26.92 -20.38
CA CYS A 320 -17.05 26.83 -18.93
C CYS A 320 -16.31 27.97 -18.21
N PRO A 321 -16.99 28.80 -17.39
CA PRO A 321 -16.35 29.91 -16.69
C PRO A 321 -15.36 29.47 -15.61
N SER A 322 -15.38 28.19 -15.22
CA SER A 322 -14.46 27.66 -14.21
C SER A 322 -13.15 27.13 -14.80
N CYS A 323 -13.19 26.48 -15.96
CA CYS A 323 -12.03 25.75 -16.50
C CYS A 323 -11.78 25.97 -18.00
N GLY A 324 -12.61 26.77 -18.68
CA GLY A 324 -12.46 27.08 -20.11
C GLY A 324 -12.90 25.97 -21.09
N GLY A 325 -13.27 24.78 -20.61
CA GLY A 325 -13.71 23.67 -21.47
C GLY A 325 -15.01 23.96 -22.23
N SER A 326 -15.14 23.46 -23.45
CA SER A 326 -16.35 23.61 -24.27
C SER A 326 -17.54 22.86 -23.64
N ILE A 327 -18.68 23.53 -23.52
CA ILE A 327 -19.92 22.91 -23.03
C ILE A 327 -20.78 22.57 -24.26
N PRO A 328 -21.20 21.30 -24.43
CA PRO A 328 -22.13 20.95 -25.50
C PRO A 328 -23.49 21.66 -25.31
N PRO A 329 -24.17 22.07 -26.39
CA PRO A 329 -25.43 22.80 -26.31
C PRO A 329 -26.47 22.02 -25.50
N GLY A 330 -27.03 22.64 -24.45
CA GLY A 330 -27.96 22.01 -23.51
C GLY A 330 -27.32 21.25 -22.33
N GLY A 331 -25.98 21.21 -22.23
CA GLY A 331 -25.26 20.59 -21.12
C GLY A 331 -25.53 21.27 -19.77
N LYS A 332 -26.08 20.53 -18.81
CA LYS A 332 -26.34 21.03 -17.44
C LYS A 332 -25.08 21.07 -16.55
N PHE A 333 -23.96 20.55 -17.02
CA PHE A 333 -22.69 20.50 -16.30
C PHE A 333 -21.51 20.50 -17.28
N CYS A 334 -20.35 20.95 -16.82
CA CYS A 334 -19.11 20.91 -17.60
C CYS A 334 -18.49 19.51 -17.56
N SER A 335 -18.20 18.93 -18.73
CA SER A 335 -17.56 17.61 -18.87
C SER A 335 -16.10 17.57 -18.36
N PHE A 336 -15.41 18.71 -18.30
CA PHE A 336 -14.02 18.77 -17.83
C PHE A 336 -13.88 18.92 -16.31
N CYS A 337 -14.71 19.74 -15.66
CA CYS A 337 -14.57 20.04 -14.21
C CYS A 337 -15.79 19.64 -13.36
N GLY A 338 -16.87 19.14 -13.96
CA GLY A 338 -18.07 18.68 -13.23
C GLY A 338 -18.97 19.79 -12.68
N ARG A 339 -18.64 21.07 -12.89
CA ARG A 339 -19.43 22.19 -12.36
C ARG A 339 -20.81 22.24 -13.03
N LYS A 340 -21.86 22.29 -12.21
CA LYS A 340 -23.27 22.34 -12.64
C LYS A 340 -23.66 23.78 -13.00
N PHE A 341 -24.38 23.94 -14.11
CA PHE A 341 -24.96 25.22 -14.51
C PHE A 341 -26.44 25.23 -14.12
N SER A 342 -26.85 26.25 -13.37
CA SER A 342 -28.27 26.51 -13.15
C SER A 342 -28.85 27.02 -14.47
N GLY A 343 -29.45 26.13 -15.26
CA GLY A 343 -30.19 26.51 -16.46
C GLY A 343 -31.35 27.41 -16.08
N GLY A 344 -31.13 28.73 -16.14
CA GLY A 344 -32.16 29.74 -15.98
C GLY A 344 -33.10 29.70 -17.18
N GLY A 345 -34.17 28.91 -17.05
CA GLY A 345 -35.32 29.01 -17.93
C GLY A 345 -35.97 30.38 -17.73
N LEU A 346 -35.92 31.22 -18.77
CA LEU A 346 -36.72 32.42 -18.88
C LEU A 346 -38.20 32.03 -18.87
N GLY A 347 -38.87 32.31 -17.76
CA GLY A 347 -40.33 32.38 -17.66
C GLY A 347 -40.69 33.72 -17.02
N PRO A 348 -41.50 34.58 -17.66
CA PRO A 348 -41.89 35.85 -17.08
C PRO A 348 -43.16 35.62 -16.25
N PHE A 349 -43.16 35.91 -14.94
CA PHE A 349 -44.32 36.47 -14.26
C PHE A 349 -43.93 37.06 -12.90
N SER A 350 -44.39 38.29 -12.70
CA SER A 350 -44.32 39.07 -11.47
C SER A 350 -45.21 38.48 -10.38
N GLY A 351 -44.83 38.68 -9.11
CA GLY A 351 -45.73 38.41 -7.99
C GLY A 351 -45.05 38.48 -6.64
N SER A 352 -44.91 39.70 -6.12
CA SER A 352 -44.68 39.98 -4.70
C SER A 352 -45.81 39.40 -3.83
N GLY A 353 -45.48 38.70 -2.74
CA GLY A 353 -46.47 38.21 -1.80
C GLY A 353 -45.85 37.56 -0.56
N SER A 354 -46.15 38.16 0.58
CA SER A 354 -45.73 37.92 1.97
C SER A 354 -46.30 36.67 2.66
N LEU A 355 -45.73 36.38 3.86
CA LEU A 355 -46.24 35.61 5.04
C LEU A 355 -46.02 34.08 5.04
N PRO A 356 -46.17 33.37 6.19
CA PRO A 356 -45.80 33.66 7.59
C PRO A 356 -45.06 32.47 8.28
N ASP A 357 -44.73 32.67 9.57
CA ASP A 357 -44.53 31.66 10.60
C ASP A 357 -45.49 30.44 10.49
N ALA A 358 -44.93 29.23 10.60
CA ALA A 358 -45.59 28.08 11.20
C ALA A 358 -44.54 27.01 11.57
N GLY A 359 -44.39 26.78 12.87
CA GLY A 359 -43.70 25.60 13.38
C GLY A 359 -44.53 24.35 13.16
N ILE A 360 -43.86 23.26 12.77
CA ILE A 360 -44.39 21.90 12.85
C ILE A 360 -43.25 21.00 13.35
N SER A 361 -43.59 20.27 14.40
CA SER A 361 -42.86 19.20 15.05
C SER A 361 -43.08 17.90 14.27
N ASP A 362 -42.01 17.16 13.99
CA ASP A 362 -41.99 15.74 13.61
C ASP A 362 -40.63 15.23 14.14
N ASP A 363 -40.52 14.54 15.28
CA ASP A 363 -40.97 13.17 15.59
C ASP A 363 -40.58 12.15 14.51
N LEU A 364 -39.33 11.68 14.56
CA LEU A 364 -38.87 10.48 13.86
C LEU A 364 -37.94 9.66 14.77
N GLY A 365 -38.57 8.72 15.47
CA GLY A 365 -38.36 7.29 15.17
C GLY A 365 -36.98 6.72 15.48
N ILE A 366 -36.78 6.37 16.75
CA ILE A 366 -35.83 5.37 17.24
C ILE A 366 -36.15 4.03 16.55
N TYR A 367 -35.17 3.46 15.84
CA TYR A 367 -35.16 2.05 15.48
C TYR A 367 -34.04 1.36 16.29
N ASP A 368 -34.47 0.69 17.37
CA ASP A 368 -33.71 -0.38 18.02
C ASP A 368 -33.80 -1.63 17.13
N ALA A 369 -32.64 -2.20 16.82
CA ALA A 369 -32.53 -3.52 16.21
C ALA A 369 -31.76 -4.42 17.18
N ASP A 370 -32.55 -5.20 17.90
CA ASP A 370 -32.19 -6.31 18.77
C ASP A 370 -31.32 -7.38 18.07
N ASP A 371 -30.34 -7.84 18.83
CA ASP A 371 -30.06 -9.23 19.18
C ASP A 371 -29.75 -10.26 18.08
N GLY A 372 -28.45 -10.51 17.92
CA GLY A 372 -27.91 -11.73 17.32
C GLY A 372 -26.77 -12.30 18.17
N GLN A 373 -27.09 -12.82 19.36
CA GLN A 373 -26.17 -13.64 20.16
C GLN A 373 -25.84 -14.94 19.41
N PHE A 374 -24.58 -15.11 19.03
CA PHE A 374 -24.03 -16.39 18.60
C PHE A 374 -23.28 -17.02 19.77
N ILE A 375 -23.91 -18.00 20.41
CA ILE A 375 -23.30 -18.91 21.37
C ILE A 375 -22.49 -19.92 20.56
N ASP A 376 -21.19 -20.04 20.83
CA ASP A 376 -20.39 -21.16 20.34
C ASP A 376 -19.82 -21.93 21.55
N ASP A 377 -20.52 -23.01 21.87
CA ASP A 377 -20.15 -24.03 22.84
C ASP A 377 -19.05 -24.94 22.25
N SER A 378 -17.84 -24.91 22.81
CA SER A 378 -16.92 -26.04 22.68
C SER A 378 -15.97 -26.19 23.87
N GLN A 379 -16.52 -26.60 25.01
CA GLN A 379 -15.80 -27.43 25.97
C GLN A 379 -15.83 -28.91 25.53
N LYS A 380 -14.65 -29.53 25.34
CA LYS A 380 -14.36 -30.95 25.64
C LYS A 380 -12.85 -31.18 25.53
N SER A 381 -12.16 -31.26 26.67
CA SER A 381 -11.77 -32.52 27.33
C SER A 381 -10.57 -33.22 26.67
N GLY A 382 -9.44 -33.28 27.38
CA GLY A 382 -8.27 -34.07 26.97
C GLY A 382 -7.16 -34.11 28.02
N LYS A 383 -7.44 -34.72 29.19
CA LYS A 383 -6.40 -35.17 30.13
C LYS A 383 -5.58 -36.29 29.49
N MET A 384 -4.25 -36.21 29.51
CA MET A 384 -3.29 -37.33 29.68
C MET A 384 -1.86 -36.75 29.67
N ASN A 385 -0.81 -37.40 30.16
CA ASN A 385 -0.53 -38.12 31.39
C ASN A 385 1.02 -38.16 31.47
N LYS A 386 1.56 -38.38 32.66
CA LYS A 386 2.99 -38.34 33.01
C LYS A 386 3.83 -39.39 32.25
N GLY A 387 5.07 -39.04 31.93
CA GLY A 387 6.12 -39.97 31.51
C GLY A 387 7.53 -39.47 31.82
N ARG A 388 8.03 -39.78 33.03
CA ARG A 388 9.44 -39.67 33.45
C ARG A 388 10.26 -40.82 32.86
N ARG A 389 11.53 -40.58 32.45
CA ARG A 389 12.76 -41.41 32.62
C ARG A 389 13.93 -40.87 31.75
N PRO A 390 15.22 -41.26 31.96
CA PRO A 390 16.22 -40.68 32.87
C PRO A 390 17.47 -40.14 32.12
N PRO A 391 18.52 -39.62 32.81
CA PRO A 391 19.69 -39.03 32.15
C PRO A 391 20.80 -40.05 31.89
N ALA A 392 21.47 -39.94 30.73
CA ALA A 392 22.70 -40.68 30.43
C ALA A 392 23.84 -39.71 30.11
N LYS A 393 24.87 -39.75 30.97
CA LYS A 393 26.20 -39.17 30.78
C LYS A 393 26.87 -39.73 29.52
N LYS A 394 27.64 -38.90 28.81
CA LYS A 394 29.03 -39.24 28.42
C LYS A 394 29.79 -38.03 27.88
N SER A 395 30.96 -37.84 28.48
CA SER A 395 32.06 -36.97 28.09
C SER A 395 32.63 -37.30 26.71
N SER A 396 33.12 -36.29 25.99
CA SER A 396 34.50 -36.35 25.48
C SER A 396 35.02 -34.97 25.04
N SER A 397 36.16 -34.64 25.61
CA SER A 397 37.13 -33.62 25.19
C SER A 397 37.40 -33.64 23.68
N LYS A 398 37.43 -32.46 23.05
CA LYS A 398 38.24 -32.21 21.83
C LYS A 398 38.54 -30.72 21.64
N ARG A 399 39.70 -30.32 22.18
CA ARG A 399 40.77 -29.52 21.54
C ARG A 399 40.31 -28.36 20.63
N VAL A 400 40.11 -27.18 21.23
CA VAL A 400 39.95 -25.90 20.54
C VAL A 400 41.27 -25.47 19.91
N LYS A 401 41.32 -25.45 18.57
CA LYS A 401 42.43 -24.94 17.78
C LYS A 401 42.21 -23.43 17.58
N ARG A 402 42.92 -22.60 18.35
CA ARG A 402 43.05 -21.15 18.14
C ARG A 402 43.51 -20.89 16.69
N ARG A 403 42.62 -20.37 15.84
CA ARG A 403 42.98 -19.80 14.53
C ARG A 403 42.75 -18.30 14.60
N LYS A 404 43.83 -17.57 14.28
CA LYS A 404 43.96 -16.11 14.29
C LYS A 404 42.89 -15.46 13.41
N THR A 405 42.24 -14.43 13.94
CA THR A 405 41.39 -13.49 13.19
C THR A 405 42.24 -12.60 12.29
N PRO A 406 41.96 -12.50 10.97
CA PRO A 406 42.23 -11.30 10.21
C PRO A 406 41.03 -10.33 10.31
N ARG A 407 41.39 -9.05 10.30
CA ARG A 407 40.58 -7.84 10.39
C ARG A 407 39.57 -7.67 9.24
N LYS A 408 38.58 -6.78 9.52
CA LYS A 408 37.84 -5.89 8.60
C LYS A 408 36.93 -6.55 7.55
N GLY A 409 35.63 -6.61 7.84
CA GLY A 409 34.57 -6.48 6.83
C GLY A 409 33.75 -5.24 7.24
N VAL A 410 33.81 -4.11 6.54
CA VAL A 410 33.12 -3.83 5.27
C VAL A 410 31.62 -4.13 5.39
N PHE A 411 30.96 -3.46 6.32
CA PHE A 411 29.53 -3.15 6.19
C PHE A 411 29.43 -1.76 5.57
N SER A 412 29.24 -1.76 4.25
CA SER A 412 28.86 -0.59 3.45
C SER A 412 28.04 -1.12 2.28
N GLY A 413 26.91 -1.79 2.60
CA GLY A 413 25.83 -1.97 1.65
C GLY A 413 25.11 -0.64 1.56
N GLY A 414 25.34 0.09 0.47
CA GLY A 414 24.80 1.44 0.25
C GLY A 414 23.29 1.41 0.07
N GLU A 415 22.56 1.48 1.18
CA GLU A 415 21.18 1.93 1.22
C GLU A 415 21.22 3.44 0.97
N ASN A 416 20.54 3.92 -0.07
CA ASN A 416 20.26 5.34 -0.16
C ASN A 416 19.26 5.65 0.96
N PRO A 417 19.63 6.44 1.99
CA PRO A 417 18.69 6.82 3.02
C PRO A 417 17.49 7.50 2.33
N PRO A 418 16.25 7.28 2.81
CA PRO A 418 15.08 7.97 2.27
C PRO A 418 15.40 9.46 2.20
N ALA A 419 15.07 10.11 1.07
CA ALA A 419 15.52 11.45 0.66
C ALA A 419 15.12 12.62 1.59
N MET A 420 14.72 12.33 2.84
CA MET A 420 14.36 13.25 3.91
C MET A 420 15.09 12.96 5.24
N ALA A 421 15.95 11.93 5.31
CA ALA A 421 16.69 11.57 6.53
C ALA A 421 17.98 12.37 6.66
N ASP A 422 17.89 13.69 6.57
CA ASP A 422 18.98 14.53 7.04
C ASP A 422 19.07 14.32 8.55
N ASN A 423 20.25 13.98 9.07
CA ASN A 423 20.52 13.85 10.52
C ASN A 423 20.30 15.17 11.30
N SER A 424 19.81 16.21 10.63
CA SER A 424 19.39 17.48 11.18
C SER A 424 18.28 17.31 12.22
N VAL A 425 18.24 18.23 13.19
CA VAL A 425 17.22 18.23 14.25
C VAL A 425 15.80 18.30 13.68
N PRO A 426 15.47 19.17 12.69
CA PRO A 426 14.15 19.19 12.08
C PRO A 426 13.78 17.86 11.39
N GLY A 427 14.73 17.24 10.69
CA GLY A 427 14.54 15.92 10.07
C GLY A 427 14.15 14.85 11.07
N ARG A 428 14.79 14.86 12.26
CA ARG A 428 14.43 13.95 13.37
C ARG A 428 13.03 14.23 13.90
N ILE A 429 12.65 15.51 14.10
CA ILE A 429 11.30 15.86 14.55
C ILE A 429 10.26 15.32 13.57
N VAL A 430 10.43 15.58 12.27
CA VAL A 430 9.51 15.09 11.23
C VAL A 430 9.49 13.57 11.20
N SER A 431 10.65 12.92 11.33
CA SER A 431 10.76 11.46 11.37
C SER A 431 9.95 10.86 12.52
N PHE A 432 10.11 11.37 13.75
CA PHE A 432 9.34 10.86 14.90
C PHE A 432 7.83 11.16 14.82
N LEU A 433 7.44 12.23 14.12
CA LEU A 433 6.02 12.56 13.92
C LEU A 433 5.36 11.74 12.81
N MET A 434 6.10 11.33 11.77
CA MET A 434 5.51 10.68 10.58
C MET A 434 5.82 9.19 10.50
N ASN A 435 7.04 8.78 10.88
CA ASN A 435 7.50 7.39 10.86
C ASN A 435 8.36 7.08 12.08
N PRO A 436 7.75 6.91 13.26
CA PRO A 436 8.48 6.79 14.52
C PRO A 436 9.37 5.54 14.59
N SER A 437 8.96 4.43 13.96
CA SER A 437 9.80 3.24 13.85
C SER A 437 11.10 3.54 13.10
N GLY A 438 11.01 4.24 11.96
CA GLY A 438 12.18 4.67 11.22
C GLY A 438 13.06 5.63 12.01
N GLY A 439 12.46 6.56 12.77
CA GLY A 439 13.19 7.50 13.62
C GLY A 439 14.01 6.81 14.73
N PHE A 440 13.44 5.78 15.38
CA PHE A 440 14.17 4.98 16.37
C PHE A 440 15.26 4.11 15.76
N GLN A 441 15.05 3.56 14.57
CA GLN A 441 16.09 2.81 13.85
C GLN A 441 17.27 3.73 13.48
N MET A 442 17.00 4.94 12.96
CA MET A 442 18.03 5.92 12.60
C MET A 442 18.82 6.46 13.79
N THR A 443 18.20 6.49 14.97
CA THR A 443 18.84 6.97 16.21
C THR A 443 19.38 5.84 17.08
N SER A 444 19.22 4.58 16.65
CA SER A 444 19.80 3.43 17.32
C SER A 444 21.33 3.52 17.30
N GLY A 445 21.95 3.43 18.48
CA GLY A 445 23.40 3.56 18.64
C GLY A 445 23.93 4.98 18.82
N GLN A 446 23.09 6.01 18.79
CA GLN A 446 23.52 7.37 19.16
C GLN A 446 23.77 7.47 20.67
N SER A 447 24.82 8.20 21.06
CA SER A 447 25.11 8.45 22.46
C SER A 447 24.02 9.32 23.11
N LEU A 448 23.84 9.19 24.44
CA LEU A 448 22.90 10.04 25.18
C LEU A 448 23.24 11.53 24.98
N ALA A 449 24.53 11.88 24.94
CA ALA A 449 25.01 13.25 24.75
C ALA A 449 24.57 13.86 23.41
N GLU A 450 24.43 13.07 22.34
CA GLU A 450 23.92 13.53 21.05
C GLU A 450 22.40 13.77 21.06
N THR A 451 21.68 13.16 21.99
CA THR A 451 20.22 13.29 22.11
C THR A 451 19.82 14.50 22.94
N VAL A 452 20.66 14.93 23.88
CA VAL A 452 20.38 16.05 24.78
C VAL A 452 20.04 17.36 24.04
N PRO A 453 20.78 17.80 22.99
CA PRO A 453 20.44 19.02 22.25
C PRO A 453 19.07 18.97 21.57
N TYR A 454 18.69 17.79 21.05
CA TYR A 454 17.37 17.56 20.46
C TYR A 454 16.28 17.72 21.53
N PHE A 455 16.46 17.06 22.67
CA PHE A 455 15.50 17.12 23.78
C PHE A 455 15.38 18.53 24.38
N ALA A 456 16.50 19.24 24.53
CA ALA A 456 16.51 20.63 25.00
C ALA A 456 15.66 21.52 24.07
N LEU A 457 15.77 21.34 22.75
CA LEU A 457 14.94 22.08 21.79
C LEU A 457 13.45 21.77 21.96
N VAL A 458 13.09 20.48 22.09
CA VAL A 458 11.69 20.04 22.34
C VAL A 458 11.11 20.75 23.56
N ILE A 459 11.85 20.76 24.67
CA ILE A 459 11.39 21.35 25.93
C ILE A 459 11.25 22.87 25.81
N VAL A 460 12.23 23.55 25.20
CA VAL A 460 12.20 25.01 25.05
C VAL A 460 11.00 25.44 24.21
N ILE A 461 10.76 24.78 23.08
CA ILE A 461 9.61 25.09 22.21
C ILE A 461 8.30 24.85 22.97
N PHE A 462 8.14 23.67 23.57
CA PHE A 462 6.93 23.33 24.32
C PHE A 462 6.66 24.33 25.45
N SER A 463 7.67 24.67 26.24
CA SER A 463 7.52 25.54 27.41
C SER A 463 7.20 26.97 27.02
N LEU A 464 7.84 27.50 25.97
CA LEU A 464 7.56 28.85 25.47
C LEU A 464 6.15 28.96 24.87
N VAL A 465 5.75 28.00 24.05
CA VAL A 465 4.42 28.02 23.41
C VAL A 465 3.31 27.91 24.46
N ASN A 466 3.41 26.97 25.40
CA ASN A 466 2.39 26.82 26.44
C ASN A 466 2.37 28.01 27.40
N SER A 467 3.53 28.53 27.80
CA SER A 467 3.56 29.70 28.66
C SER A 467 2.99 30.95 27.97
N PHE A 468 3.25 31.12 26.67
CA PHE A 468 2.63 32.17 25.88
C PHE A 468 1.10 32.02 25.83
N TYR A 469 0.58 30.81 25.68
CA TYR A 469 -0.87 30.57 25.77
C TYR A 469 -1.44 30.90 27.14
N LEU A 470 -0.77 30.49 28.22
CA LEU A 470 -1.17 30.83 29.58
C LEU A 470 -1.13 32.35 29.82
N PHE A 471 -0.17 33.06 29.24
CA PHE A 471 -0.10 34.52 29.28
C PHE A 471 -1.31 35.16 28.59
N LEU A 472 -1.68 34.70 27.40
CA LEU A 472 -2.85 35.21 26.68
C LEU A 472 -4.16 34.98 27.44
N ILE A 473 -4.31 33.82 28.09
CA ILE A 473 -5.50 33.50 28.89
C ILE A 473 -5.47 34.28 30.22
N GLY A 474 -4.32 34.30 30.88
CA GLY A 474 -4.09 34.96 32.17
C GLY A 474 -4.32 36.46 32.14
N GLY A 475 -3.95 37.14 31.05
CA GLY A 475 -4.18 38.57 30.89
C GLY A 475 -5.66 38.95 30.69
N GLY A 476 -6.53 37.97 30.42
CA GLY A 476 -7.96 38.20 30.16
C GLY A 476 -8.89 37.82 31.31
N VAL A 477 -8.38 37.24 32.40
CA VAL A 477 -9.20 36.77 33.54
C VAL A 477 -9.07 37.69 34.75
N ASP A 478 -10.15 37.83 35.52
CA ASP A 478 -10.15 38.61 36.76
C ASP A 478 -9.36 37.85 37.85
N ALA A 479 -8.38 38.52 38.46
CA ALA A 479 -7.54 37.95 39.52
C ALA A 479 -8.33 37.58 40.77
N SER A 480 -9.48 38.20 41.01
CA SER A 480 -10.36 37.87 42.14
C SER A 480 -11.07 36.53 41.97
N GLU A 481 -11.37 36.13 40.73
CA GLU A 481 -12.02 34.85 40.42
C GLU A 481 -11.00 33.73 40.18
N TYR A 482 -9.89 34.04 39.51
CA TYR A 482 -8.88 33.06 39.09
C TYR A 482 -7.45 33.52 39.43
N PRO A 483 -7.06 33.57 40.72
CA PRO A 483 -5.77 34.11 41.13
C PRO A 483 -4.58 33.39 40.48
N VAL A 484 -4.64 32.05 40.37
CA VAL A 484 -3.56 31.24 39.78
C VAL A 484 -3.42 31.44 38.26
N ILE A 485 -4.53 31.63 37.53
CA ILE A 485 -4.46 31.84 36.08
C ILE A 485 -4.03 33.29 35.79
N SER A 486 -4.52 34.24 36.59
CA SER A 486 -4.16 35.66 36.45
C SER A 486 -2.68 35.94 36.71
N SER A 487 -1.99 35.13 37.53
CA SER A 487 -0.56 35.28 37.78
C SER A 487 0.31 35.01 36.56
N PHE A 488 -0.22 34.35 35.52
CA PHE A 488 0.47 34.20 34.23
C PHE A 488 0.25 35.37 33.28
N GLY A 489 -0.66 36.31 33.60
CA GLY A 489 -1.06 37.40 32.72
C GLY A 489 -0.04 38.54 32.57
N ASP A 490 1.05 38.51 33.32
CA ASP A 490 2.17 39.43 33.17
C ASP A 490 3.41 38.74 32.58
N LEU A 491 4.39 39.55 32.17
CA LEU A 491 5.63 39.02 31.58
C LEU A 491 6.41 38.15 32.57
N GLY A 492 6.34 38.46 33.87
CA GLY A 492 7.01 37.71 34.94
C GLY A 492 6.47 36.29 35.05
N GLY A 493 5.15 36.16 35.15
CA GLY A 493 4.43 34.89 35.17
C GLY A 493 4.68 34.05 33.93
N MET A 494 4.72 34.67 32.75
CA MET A 494 5.09 33.96 31.51
C MET A 494 6.52 33.37 31.59
N VAL A 495 7.51 34.13 32.07
CA VAL A 495 8.89 33.61 32.18
C VAL A 495 8.97 32.51 33.25
N THR A 496 8.38 32.74 34.42
CA THR A 496 8.36 31.75 35.52
C THR A 496 7.65 30.47 35.09
N GLY A 497 6.49 30.58 34.43
CA GLY A 497 5.74 29.44 33.91
C GLY A 497 6.51 28.64 32.85
N ALA A 498 7.25 29.31 31.97
CA ALA A 498 8.10 28.62 30.99
C ALA A 498 9.24 27.83 31.68
N LEU A 499 9.88 28.42 32.69
CA LEU A 499 10.95 27.75 33.46
C LEU A 499 10.41 26.56 34.27
N GLU A 500 9.25 26.73 34.90
CA GLU A 500 8.60 25.68 35.67
C GLU A 500 8.19 24.50 34.78
N MET A 501 7.55 24.76 33.63
CA MET A 501 7.20 23.72 32.66
C MET A 501 8.44 23.00 32.11
N MET A 502 9.54 23.72 31.90
CA MET A 502 10.81 23.13 31.50
C MET A 502 11.35 22.16 32.57
N LEU A 503 11.35 22.56 33.84
CA LEU A 503 11.80 21.71 34.95
C LEU A 503 10.92 20.47 35.12
N ILE A 504 9.59 20.65 35.06
CA ILE A 504 8.62 19.55 35.17
C ILE A 504 8.83 18.56 34.02
N LEU A 505 8.97 19.02 32.78
CA LEU A 505 9.13 18.13 31.62
C LEU A 505 10.47 17.37 31.64
N VAL A 506 11.55 18.01 32.07
CA VAL A 506 12.84 17.31 32.33
C VAL A 506 12.64 16.21 33.36
N PHE A 507 12.01 16.54 34.50
CA PHE A 507 11.78 15.58 35.58
C PHE A 507 10.92 14.38 35.14
N ILE A 508 9.78 14.64 34.49
CA ILE A 508 8.88 13.59 33.96
C ILE A 508 9.61 12.70 32.96
N THR A 509 10.42 13.28 32.06
CA THR A 509 11.16 12.50 31.06
C THR A 509 12.22 11.60 31.70
N LEU A 510 12.94 12.10 32.72
CA LEU A 510 13.90 11.30 33.48
C LEU A 510 13.20 10.13 34.21
N LEU A 511 12.05 10.39 34.84
CA LEU A 511 11.23 9.36 35.46
C LEU A 511 10.72 8.33 34.44
N ALA A 512 10.26 8.79 33.28
CA ALA A 512 9.80 7.91 32.21
C ALA A 512 10.91 6.97 31.73
N GLY A 513 12.16 7.45 31.61
CA GLY A 513 13.32 6.60 31.31
C GLY A 513 13.59 5.55 32.38
N ILE A 514 13.49 5.92 33.66
CA ILE A 514 13.64 4.99 34.79
C ILE A 514 12.52 3.95 34.81
N PHE A 515 11.27 4.37 34.63
CA PHE A 515 10.11 3.47 34.62
C PHE A 515 10.12 2.54 33.41
N LEU A 516 10.52 3.04 32.23
CA LEU A 516 10.70 2.21 31.05
C LEU A 516 11.73 1.11 31.31
N ARG A 517 12.86 1.46 31.94
CA ARG A 517 13.88 0.48 32.34
C ARG A 517 13.33 -0.58 33.29
N ILE A 518 12.59 -0.19 34.32
CA ILE A 518 11.94 -1.15 35.24
C ILE A 518 10.95 -2.04 34.47
N GLY A 519 10.14 -1.46 33.59
CA GLY A 519 9.18 -2.19 32.75
C GLY A 519 9.86 -3.21 31.83
N LEU A 520 11.00 -2.85 31.23
CA LEU A 520 11.80 -3.74 30.40
C LEU A 520 12.43 -4.89 31.21
N ILE A 521 12.91 -4.61 32.43
CA ILE A 521 13.40 -5.66 33.35
C ILE A 521 12.29 -6.65 33.70
N ILE A 522 11.08 -6.16 33.99
CA ILE A 522 9.89 -7.00 34.26
C ILE A 522 9.53 -7.84 33.04
N ALA A 523 9.67 -7.28 31.82
CA ALA A 523 9.44 -7.99 30.56
C ALA A 523 10.56 -9.01 30.21
N GLY A 524 11.60 -9.13 31.04
CA GLY A 524 12.71 -10.07 30.88
C GLY A 524 13.87 -9.54 30.04
N TYR A 525 13.90 -8.25 29.73
CA TYR A 525 14.95 -7.62 28.93
C TYR A 525 16.04 -7.00 29.81
N LYS A 526 17.30 -7.14 29.40
CA LYS A 526 18.47 -6.54 30.05
C LYS A 526 19.13 -5.57 29.07
N GLY A 527 18.69 -4.31 29.10
CA GLY A 527 19.19 -3.22 28.24
C GLY A 527 20.24 -2.34 28.89
N SER A 528 20.71 -1.36 28.12
CA SER A 528 21.59 -0.29 28.57
C SER A 528 20.78 0.92 29.01
N ASN A 529 21.09 1.45 30.20
CA ASN A 529 20.45 2.64 30.80
C ASN A 529 20.40 3.84 29.85
N GLU A 530 21.41 3.97 28.99
CA GLU A 530 21.52 5.08 28.05
C GLU A 530 20.47 5.01 26.94
N ASP A 531 20.14 3.80 26.47
CA ASP A 531 19.15 3.59 25.43
C ASP A 531 17.74 3.90 25.95
N GLU A 532 17.42 3.48 27.19
CA GLU A 532 16.11 3.75 27.79
C GLU A 532 15.89 5.25 28.04
N MET A 533 16.92 5.96 28.48
CA MET A 533 16.85 7.43 28.66
C MET A 533 16.71 8.15 27.32
N ARG A 534 17.42 7.69 26.28
CA ARG A 534 17.30 8.20 24.92
C ARG A 534 15.88 8.00 24.36
N ILE A 535 15.30 6.81 24.56
CA ILE A 535 13.92 6.51 24.15
C ILE A 535 12.95 7.48 24.84
N ALA A 536 13.10 7.72 26.14
CA ALA A 536 12.26 8.67 26.86
C ALA A 536 12.38 10.10 26.29
N MET A 537 13.59 10.58 26.01
CA MET A 537 13.83 11.90 25.41
C MET A 537 13.18 12.06 24.04
N TYR A 538 13.30 11.07 23.15
CA TYR A 538 12.63 11.10 21.84
C TYR A 538 11.11 10.91 21.95
N SER A 539 10.63 10.18 22.95
CA SER A 539 9.19 10.05 23.19
C SER A 539 8.51 11.35 23.63
N ALA A 540 9.27 12.37 24.01
CA ALA A 540 8.74 13.71 24.31
C ALA A 540 8.43 14.54 23.05
N THR A 541 8.80 14.10 21.85
CA THR A 541 8.55 14.81 20.58
C THR A 541 7.09 15.28 20.38
N PRO A 542 6.06 14.47 20.71
CA PRO A 542 4.67 14.86 20.53
C PRO A 542 4.28 16.12 21.32
N PHE A 543 5.03 16.49 22.37
CA PHE A 543 4.79 17.73 23.09
C PHE A 543 5.10 18.97 22.22
N ILE A 544 5.98 18.89 21.21
CA ILE A 544 6.13 19.99 20.23
C ILE A 544 4.81 20.19 19.47
N ALA A 545 4.27 19.12 18.88
CA ALA A 545 3.07 19.20 18.04
C ALA A 545 1.81 19.48 18.89
N GLY A 546 1.68 18.80 20.03
CA GLY A 546 0.57 18.97 20.96
C GLY A 546 0.59 20.33 21.64
N GLY A 547 1.77 20.90 21.95
CA GLY A 547 1.87 22.23 22.54
C GLY A 547 1.28 23.36 21.68
N ILE A 548 1.18 23.16 20.36
CA ILE A 548 0.57 24.11 19.43
C ILE A 548 -0.96 24.10 19.54
N ILE A 549 -1.57 22.99 19.96
CA ILE A 549 -3.03 22.85 20.04
C ILE A 549 -3.46 22.98 21.51
N PRO A 550 -3.96 24.14 21.95
CA PRO A 550 -4.42 24.31 23.32
C PRO A 550 -5.55 23.31 23.66
N PHE A 551 -5.58 22.84 24.90
CA PHE A 551 -6.51 21.83 25.46
C PHE A 551 -6.42 20.42 24.86
N PHE A 552 -6.54 20.26 23.54
CA PHE A 552 -6.46 18.94 22.89
C PHE A 552 -5.05 18.35 22.96
N GLY A 553 -4.02 19.20 22.89
CA GLY A 553 -2.63 18.80 23.05
C GLY A 553 -2.34 18.11 24.38
N LEU A 554 -3.05 18.49 25.45
CA LEU A 554 -2.88 17.92 26.78
C LEU A 554 -3.27 16.44 26.84
N ILE A 555 -4.22 16.00 26.00
CA ILE A 555 -4.67 14.60 25.93
C ILE A 555 -3.92 13.84 24.84
N ILE A 556 -3.75 14.46 23.66
CA ILE A 556 -3.16 13.80 22.50
C ILE A 556 -1.66 13.56 22.69
N ALA A 557 -0.91 14.54 23.23
CA ALA A 557 0.53 14.41 23.36
C ALA A 557 0.97 13.27 24.30
N PRO A 558 0.35 13.06 25.48
CA PRO A 558 0.68 11.90 26.33
C PRO A 558 0.35 10.55 25.69
N LEU A 559 -0.79 10.44 24.99
CA LEU A 559 -1.16 9.20 24.28
C LEU A 559 -0.17 8.88 23.17
N TRP A 560 0.25 9.88 22.42
CA TRP A 560 1.26 9.71 21.39
C TRP A 560 2.64 9.42 21.99
N SER A 561 3.02 10.10 23.07
CA SER A 561 4.26 9.84 23.80
C SER A 561 4.32 8.39 24.29
N ALA A 562 3.21 7.84 24.79
CA ALA A 562 3.08 6.43 25.16
C ALA A 562 3.30 5.49 23.96
N TYR A 563 2.75 5.82 22.79
CA TYR A 563 3.00 5.07 21.55
C TYR A 563 4.49 5.12 21.16
N LEU A 564 5.15 6.28 21.27
CA LEU A 564 6.59 6.40 20.99
C LEU A 564 7.45 5.64 21.98
N LEU A 565 7.09 5.57 23.28
CA LEU A 565 7.77 4.73 24.25
C LEU A 565 7.70 3.24 23.84
N MET A 566 6.53 2.78 23.39
CA MET A 566 6.35 1.42 22.89
C MET A 566 7.18 1.16 21.63
N ALA A 567 7.10 2.04 20.63
CA ALA A 567 7.84 1.93 19.38
C ALA A 567 9.35 1.96 19.63
N GLY A 568 9.83 2.88 20.48
CA GLY A 568 11.24 2.98 20.83
C GLY A 568 11.76 1.75 21.57
N ALA A 569 10.98 1.21 22.50
CA ALA A 569 11.33 -0.03 23.19
C ALA A 569 11.36 -1.24 22.24
N ARG A 570 10.44 -1.31 21.27
CA ARG A 570 10.41 -2.36 20.27
C ARG A 570 11.62 -2.29 19.33
N GLU A 571 11.84 -1.13 18.71
CA GLU A 571 12.84 -0.97 17.65
C GLU A 571 14.27 -0.91 18.18
N THR A 572 14.51 -0.24 19.31
CA THR A 572 15.88 -0.12 19.88
C THR A 572 16.37 -1.45 20.45
N HIS A 573 15.46 -2.23 21.05
CA HIS A 573 15.83 -3.44 21.77
C HIS A 573 15.49 -4.74 21.03
N GLY A 574 14.85 -4.66 19.86
CA GLY A 574 14.36 -5.82 19.12
C GLY A 574 13.34 -6.65 19.92
N THR A 575 12.60 -6.01 20.82
CA THR A 575 11.67 -6.72 21.72
C THR A 575 10.40 -7.10 20.97
N SER A 576 9.77 -8.20 21.40
CA SER A 576 8.46 -8.56 20.87
C SER A 576 7.44 -7.47 21.20
N THR A 577 6.42 -7.28 20.34
CA THR A 577 5.39 -6.25 20.54
C THR A 577 4.71 -6.37 21.90
N GLY A 578 4.47 -7.59 22.39
CA GLY A 578 3.88 -7.81 23.71
C GLY A 578 4.77 -7.35 24.86
N GLN A 579 6.07 -7.58 24.79
CA GLN A 579 7.02 -7.10 25.80
C GLN A 579 7.17 -5.59 25.79
N ALA A 580 7.28 -4.98 24.61
CA ALA A 580 7.32 -3.53 24.45
C ALA A 580 6.05 -2.86 25.00
N LEU A 581 4.89 -3.46 24.74
CA LEU A 581 3.59 -3.00 25.27
C LEU A 581 3.54 -3.08 26.80
N ILE A 582 4.01 -4.18 27.41
CA ILE A 582 4.06 -4.32 28.88
C ILE A 582 4.99 -3.26 29.49
N ALA A 583 6.17 -3.05 28.91
CA ALA A 583 7.15 -2.09 29.43
C ALA A 583 6.64 -0.64 29.32
N ALA A 584 6.13 -0.25 28.15
CA ALA A 584 5.55 1.08 27.94
C ALA A 584 4.29 1.29 28.79
N GLY A 585 3.40 0.29 28.86
CA GLY A 585 2.20 0.32 29.69
C GLY A 585 2.52 0.52 31.18
N PHE A 586 3.54 -0.18 31.70
CA PHE A 586 4.02 0.02 33.07
C PHE A 586 4.50 1.46 33.31
N CYS A 587 5.26 2.02 32.36
CA CYS A 587 5.73 3.41 32.43
C CYS A 587 4.57 4.42 32.45
N VAL A 588 3.57 4.24 31.57
CA VAL A 588 2.38 5.09 31.52
C VAL A 588 1.58 5.02 32.82
N VAL A 589 1.31 3.81 33.33
CA VAL A 589 0.54 3.62 34.57
C VAL A 589 1.22 4.30 35.76
N LEU A 590 2.54 4.14 35.92
CA LEU A 590 3.27 4.80 37.00
C LEU A 590 3.29 6.32 36.84
N THR A 591 3.42 6.83 35.63
CA THR A 591 3.42 8.27 35.35
C THR A 591 2.06 8.88 35.67
N VAL A 592 0.96 8.23 35.27
CA VAL A 592 -0.41 8.63 35.61
C VAL A 592 -0.66 8.56 37.12
N LEU A 593 -0.18 7.51 37.79
CA LEU A 593 -0.31 7.39 39.25
C LEU A 593 0.44 8.51 39.97
N LEU A 594 1.67 8.83 39.57
CA LEU A 594 2.41 9.96 40.12
C LEU A 594 1.71 11.29 39.86
N PHE A 595 1.15 11.48 38.67
CA PHE A 595 0.39 12.68 38.32
C PHE A 595 -0.86 12.84 39.20
N VAL A 596 -1.61 11.76 39.42
CA VAL A 596 -2.77 11.76 40.33
C VAL A 596 -2.34 12.07 41.76
N ILE A 597 -1.28 11.42 42.27
CA ILE A 597 -0.75 11.71 43.60
C ILE A 597 -0.36 13.18 43.71
N PHE A 598 0.35 13.71 42.72
CA PHE A 598 0.78 15.10 42.68
C PHE A 598 -0.40 16.09 42.72
N ILE A 599 -1.45 15.84 41.94
CA ILE A 599 -2.68 16.65 41.98
C ILE A 599 -3.38 16.55 43.34
N THR A 600 -3.50 15.34 43.89
CA THR A 600 -4.24 15.12 45.15
C THR A 600 -3.49 15.59 46.40
N ALA A 601 -2.16 15.60 46.37
CA ALA A 601 -1.32 16.06 47.47
C ALA A 601 -1.07 17.57 47.44
N GLY A 602 -1.33 18.22 46.30
CA GLY A 602 -1.11 19.65 46.08
C GLY A 602 -2.20 20.53 46.67
N ASP A 603 -2.46 20.45 47.98
CA ASP A 603 -3.34 21.43 48.67
C ASP A 603 -2.76 22.86 48.62
N SER A 604 -1.47 23.02 48.28
CA SER A 604 -0.77 24.30 48.16
C SER A 604 -0.55 24.79 46.71
N GLY A 605 -1.24 24.21 45.72
CA GLY A 605 -1.16 24.65 44.33
C GLY A 605 0.15 24.26 43.61
N PHE A 606 0.11 24.26 42.28
CA PHE A 606 1.15 23.75 41.37
C PHE A 606 2.52 24.44 41.44
N ALA A 607 2.74 25.40 42.34
CA ALA A 607 3.95 26.23 42.36
C ALA A 607 5.14 25.50 43.00
N VAL A 608 5.95 24.82 42.19
CA VAL A 608 7.23 24.23 42.62
C VAL A 608 8.23 25.31 43.03
N LEU A 609 8.08 26.53 42.49
CA LEU A 609 8.98 27.66 42.74
C LEU A 609 8.50 28.64 43.83
N GLY A 610 7.39 28.34 44.53
CA GLY A 610 7.02 29.05 45.76
C GLY A 610 6.83 30.55 45.61
N CYS A 611 6.06 30.99 44.61
CA CYS A 611 5.52 32.35 44.60
C CYS A 611 4.25 32.37 45.47
N GLU A 612 4.42 32.50 46.79
CA GLU A 612 3.40 33.09 47.67
C GLU A 612 3.46 34.62 47.61
#